data_AF-A0A090QAF6-F1
#
_entry.id   AF-A0A090QAF6-F1
#
_cell.length_a   1.000
_cell.length_b   1.000
_cell.length_c   1.000
_cell.angle_alpha   90.00
_cell.angle_beta   90.00
_cell.angle_gamma   90.00
#
_symmetry.space_group_name_H-M   'P 1'
#
loop_
_entity.id
_entity.type
_entity.pdbx_description
1 polymer ?
#
loop_
_entity_poly.entity_id
_entity_poly.type
_entity_poly.pdbx_seq_one_letter_code
_entity_poly.pdbx_strand_id
1 'polypeptide(L)'
;MLLLRFRESEIALIFKIKKMIREGSNVSWKWGNGTAEGKVKETYAESVTKTISGNEVTRNGESGNKALYIEQDDGDMVLKLESEVKKA
;
A
#
# COMPACT_ATOMS: atom_id res chain seq x y z
N MET A 1 18.41 -34.57 -11.79
CA MET A 1 17.20 -33.77 -11.99
C MET A 1 16.62 -33.43 -10.61
N LEU A 2 17.08 -32.35 -9.99
CA LEU A 2 16.68 -31.95 -8.64
C LEU A 2 15.37 -31.15 -8.76
N LEU A 3 14.21 -31.78 -8.52
CA LEU A 3 12.96 -31.04 -8.37
C LEU A 3 13.04 -30.26 -7.05
N LEU A 4 13.16 -28.93 -7.14
CA LEU A 4 12.98 -28.02 -6.02
C LEU A 4 11.56 -28.24 -5.46
N ARG A 5 11.45 -29.00 -4.37
CA ARG A 5 10.23 -29.09 -3.58
C ARG A 5 10.11 -27.81 -2.75
N PHE A 6 9.48 -26.79 -3.32
CA PHE A 6 9.02 -25.63 -2.56
C PHE A 6 7.98 -26.09 -1.55
N ARG A 7 8.16 -25.75 -0.27
CA ARG A 7 7.12 -25.98 0.76
C ARG A 7 5.98 -24.99 0.56
N GLU A 8 4.75 -25.42 0.84
CA GLU A 8 3.54 -24.57 0.84
C GLU A 8 3.74 -23.26 1.62
N SER A 9 4.53 -23.29 2.71
CA SER A 9 4.88 -22.11 3.49
C SER A 9 5.75 -21.09 2.75
N GLU A 10 6.67 -21.54 1.89
CA GLU A 10 7.52 -20.65 1.08
C GLU A 10 6.73 -20.05 -0.08
N ILE A 11 5.81 -20.82 -0.68
CA ILE A 11 4.89 -20.33 -1.71
C ILE A 11 3.96 -19.27 -1.12
N ALA A 12 3.38 -19.52 0.05
CA ALA A 12 2.56 -18.54 0.77
C ALA A 12 3.33 -17.26 1.10
N LEU A 13 4.60 -17.38 1.51
CA LEU A 13 5.45 -16.23 1.81
C LEU A 13 5.78 -15.44 0.55
N ILE A 14 6.13 -16.09 -0.57
CA ILE A 14 6.40 -15.43 -1.85
C ILE A 14 5.14 -14.74 -2.39
N PHE A 15 3.96 -15.36 -2.26
CA PHE A 15 2.69 -14.75 -2.64
C PHE A 15 2.34 -13.55 -1.76
N LYS A 16 2.58 -13.66 -0.45
CA LYS A 16 2.40 -12.56 0.49
C LYS A 16 3.34 -11.40 0.17
N ILE A 17 4.60 -11.68 -0.14
CA ILE A 17 5.60 -10.69 -0.56
C ILE A 17 5.22 -10.04 -1.91
N LYS A 18 4.65 -10.77 -2.87
CA LYS A 18 4.17 -10.23 -4.16
C LYS A 18 2.95 -9.31 -4.02
N LYS A 19 2.11 -9.56 -3.01
CA LYS A 19 0.91 -8.76 -2.74
C LYS A 19 1.20 -7.52 -1.91
N MET A 20 2.28 -7.51 -1.12
CA MET A 20 2.70 -6.34 -0.36
C MET A 20 2.91 -5.16 -1.29
N ILE A 21 2.24 -4.06 -0.95
CA ILE A 21 2.40 -2.79 -1.63
C ILE A 21 3.70 -2.16 -1.14
N ARG A 22 4.52 -1.73 -2.10
CA ARG A 22 5.84 -1.14 -1.84
C ARG A 22 5.87 0.27 -2.40
N GLU A 23 6.84 1.04 -1.95
CA GLU A 23 7.20 2.33 -2.53
C GLU A 23 7.40 2.19 -4.04
N GLY A 24 6.87 3.16 -4.78
CA GLY A 24 6.80 3.17 -6.24
C GLY A 24 5.70 2.33 -6.87
N SER A 25 4.92 1.55 -6.10
CA SER A 25 3.80 0.78 -6.64
C SER A 25 2.63 1.69 -6.99
N ASN A 26 1.95 1.40 -8.09
CA ASN A 26 0.67 2.02 -8.41
C ASN A 26 -0.45 1.31 -7.67
N VAL A 27 -1.34 2.09 -7.07
CA VAL A 27 -2.46 1.61 -6.29
C VAL A 27 -3.71 2.36 -6.65
N SER A 28 -4.84 1.69 -6.50
CA SER A 28 -6.17 2.23 -6.74
C SER A 28 -7.08 1.97 -5.56
N TRP A 29 -7.98 2.90 -5.27
CA TRP A 29 -8.94 2.80 -4.17
C TRP A 29 -10.27 3.40 -4.55
N LYS A 30 -11.34 2.99 -3.86
CA LYS A 30 -12.66 3.57 -4.09
C LYS A 30 -12.72 5.00 -3.56
N TRP A 31 -13.17 5.92 -4.40
CA TRP A 31 -13.43 7.31 -4.05
C TRP A 31 -14.81 7.71 -4.55
N GLY A 32 -15.75 7.97 -3.62
CA GLY A 32 -17.12 8.35 -3.97
C GLY A 32 -17.78 7.27 -4.83
N ASN A 33 -18.23 7.65 -6.04
CA ASN A 33 -18.79 6.73 -7.03
C ASN A 33 -17.75 6.15 -8.01
N GLY A 34 -16.48 6.58 -7.93
CA GLY A 34 -15.40 6.18 -8.83
C GLY A 34 -14.26 5.43 -8.14
N THR A 35 -13.15 5.30 -8.88
CA THR A 35 -11.88 4.78 -8.37
C THR A 35 -10.84 5.87 -8.58
N ALA A 36 -10.07 6.15 -7.53
CA ALA A 36 -8.89 7.00 -7.62
C ALA A 36 -7.65 6.13 -7.72
N GLU A 37 -6.65 6.63 -8.43
CA GLU A 37 -5.37 5.96 -8.63
C GLU A 37 -4.25 6.88 -8.17
N GLY A 38 -3.11 6.30 -7.84
CA GLY A 38 -1.94 7.05 -7.45
C GLY A 38 -0.73 6.15 -7.25
N LYS A 39 0.41 6.80 -7.04
CA LYS A 39 1.71 6.17 -6.85
C LYS A 39 2.13 6.25 -5.39
N VAL A 40 2.44 5.11 -4.80
CA VAL A 40 2.97 5.05 -3.44
C VAL A 40 4.34 5.70 -3.41
N LYS A 41 4.51 6.76 -2.63
CA LYS A 41 5.80 7.40 -2.38
C LYS A 41 6.52 6.72 -1.23
N GLU A 42 5.83 6.54 -0.11
CA GLU A 42 6.40 6.03 1.12
C GLU A 42 5.45 5.05 1.79
N THR A 43 6.01 4.09 2.54
CA THR A 43 5.24 3.14 3.35
C THR A 43 5.67 3.15 4.80
N TYR A 44 4.71 3.21 5.71
CA TYR A 44 4.93 3.31 7.14
C TYR A 44 4.30 2.10 7.84
N ALA A 45 5.10 1.34 8.58
CA ALA A 45 4.63 0.19 9.37
C ALA A 45 4.24 0.58 10.81
N GLU A 46 4.01 1.87 11.03
CA GLU A 46 3.67 2.49 12.31
C GLU A 46 2.60 3.57 12.11
N SER A 47 2.02 4.04 13.22
CA SER A 47 1.09 5.16 13.19
C SER A 47 1.78 6.43 12.73
N VAL A 48 1.31 7.01 11.64
CA VAL A 48 1.87 8.22 11.04
C VAL A 48 0.79 9.27 10.88
N THR A 49 1.14 10.51 11.22
CA THR A 49 0.34 11.70 10.94
C THR A 49 1.04 12.51 9.87
N LYS A 50 0.32 12.87 8.81
CA LYS A 50 0.83 13.73 7.75
C LYS A 50 -0.14 14.88 7.51
N THR A 51 0.40 16.06 7.28
CA THR A 51 -0.37 17.21 6.83
C THR A 51 -0.55 17.13 5.32
N ILE A 52 -1.80 17.03 4.89
CA ILE A 52 -2.21 16.93 3.50
C ILE A 52 -3.18 18.08 3.24
N SER A 53 -2.83 18.96 2.29
CA SER A 53 -3.67 20.10 1.88
C SER A 53 -4.20 20.93 3.06
N GLY A 54 -3.36 21.14 4.08
CA GLY A 54 -3.69 21.89 5.29
C GLY A 54 -4.41 21.12 6.40
N ASN A 55 -4.75 19.84 6.17
CA ASN A 55 -5.40 18.97 7.17
C ASN A 55 -4.44 17.89 7.68
N GLU A 56 -4.48 17.61 8.98
CA GLU A 56 -3.75 16.49 9.55
C GLU A 56 -4.52 15.19 9.36
N VAL A 57 -3.89 14.23 8.68
CA VAL A 57 -4.44 12.89 8.47
C VAL A 57 -3.56 11.89 9.20
N THR A 58 -4.15 11.19 10.15
CA THR A 58 -3.47 10.11 10.89
C THR A 58 -3.95 8.75 10.40
N ARG A 59 -3.01 7.85 10.12
CA ARG A 59 -3.29 6.44 9.84
C ARG A 59 -2.41 5.55 10.72
N ASN A 60 -3.04 4.54 11.30
CA ASN A 60 -2.38 3.54 12.14
C ASN A 60 -1.79 2.45 11.26
N GLY A 61 -0.60 2.69 10.70
CA GLY A 61 0.14 1.68 9.98
C GLY A 61 0.65 0.59 10.92
N GLU A 62 0.70 -0.65 10.44
CA GLU A 62 1.29 -1.78 11.15
C GLU A 62 1.96 -2.75 10.16
N SER A 63 2.75 -3.72 10.66
CA SER A 63 3.49 -4.67 9.81
C SER A 63 2.61 -5.49 8.85
N GLY A 64 1.32 -5.65 9.14
CA GLY A 64 0.36 -6.33 8.27
C GLY A 64 -0.55 -5.40 7.46
N ASN A 65 -0.55 -4.11 7.78
CA ASN A 65 -1.41 -3.10 7.17
C ASN A 65 -0.72 -1.73 7.23
N LYS A 66 0.25 -1.52 6.34
CA LYS A 66 1.07 -0.31 6.37
C LYS A 66 0.23 0.90 5.97
N ALA A 67 0.55 2.06 6.54
CA ALA A 67 0.09 3.33 6.02
C ALA A 67 0.90 3.68 4.77
N LEU A 68 0.21 3.97 3.69
CA LEU A 68 0.74 4.27 2.37
C LEU A 68 0.53 5.75 2.12
N TYR A 69 1.63 6.45 1.87
CA TYR A 69 1.61 7.83 1.42
C TYR A 69 1.67 7.83 -0.10
N ILE A 70 0.58 8.25 -0.73
CA ILE A 70 0.33 8.07 -2.15
C ILE A 70 0.21 9.45 -2.79
N GLU A 71 0.93 9.67 -3.89
CA GLU A 71 0.80 10.84 -4.76
C GLU A 71 -0.17 10.51 -5.89
N GLN A 72 -1.18 11.35 -6.07
CA GLN A 72 -2.12 11.27 -7.19
C GLN A 72 -1.55 11.96 -8.44
N ASP A 73 -2.14 11.71 -9.59
CA ASP A 73 -1.69 12.30 -10.87
C ASP A 73 -1.87 13.83 -10.94
N ASP A 74 -2.76 14.38 -10.13
CA ASP A 74 -2.98 15.83 -9.96
C ASP A 74 -1.95 16.50 -9.01
N GLY A 75 -1.06 15.71 -8.39
CA GLY A 75 -0.05 16.16 -7.44
C GLY A 75 -0.54 16.23 -5.99
N ASP A 76 -1.80 15.89 -5.72
CA ASP A 76 -2.30 15.80 -4.35
C ASP A 76 -1.76 14.54 -3.66
N MET A 77 -1.54 14.65 -2.36
CA MET A 77 -1.03 13.58 -1.54
C MET A 77 -2.16 12.98 -0.71
N VAL A 78 -2.22 11.67 -0.55
CA VAL A 78 -3.20 11.00 0.31
C VAL A 78 -2.55 9.97 1.20
N LEU A 79 -3.13 9.78 2.38
CA LEU A 79 -2.68 8.77 3.35
C LEU A 79 -3.76 7.70 3.53
N LYS A 80 -3.44 6.48 3.09
CA LYS A 80 -4.36 5.33 3.09
C LYS A 80 -3.69 4.08 3.64
N LEU A 81 -4.47 3.17 4.22
CA LEU A 81 -3.93 1.89 4.67
C LEU A 81 -3.82 0.90 3.50
N GLU A 82 -2.87 -0.03 3.57
CA GLU A 82 -2.70 -1.12 2.60
C GLU A 82 -4.01 -1.91 2.40
N SER A 83 -4.82 -2.05 3.45
CA SER A 83 -6.12 -2.70 3.41
C SER A 83 -7.20 -1.94 2.65
N GLU A 84 -7.08 -0.61 2.50
CA GLU A 84 -8.07 0.25 1.83
C GLU A 84 -7.82 0.35 0.32
N VAL A 85 -6.63 -0.02 -0.12
CA VAL A 85 -6.19 0.13 -1.51
C VAL A 85 -6.03 -1.23 -2.17
N LYS A 86 -5.99 -1.24 -3.49
CA LYS A 86 -5.63 -2.40 -4.30
C LYS A 86 -4.44 -2.01 -5.17
N LYS A 87 -3.56 -2.98 -5.42
CA LYS A 87 -2.52 -2.79 -6.42
C LYS A 87 -3.19 -2.73 -7.80
N ALA A 88 -2.88 -1.68 -8.57
CA ALA A 88 -3.32 -1.53 -9.95
C ALA A 88 -2.47 -2.41 -10.88
#